data_AF-A0A945CEI7-F1
#
_entry.id   AF-A0A945CEI7-F1
#
_cell.length_a   1.000
_cell.length_b   1.000
_cell.length_c   1.000
_cell.angle_alpha   90.00
_cell.angle_beta   90.00
_cell.angle_gamma   90.00
#
_symmetry.space_group_name_H-M   'P 1'
#
loop_
_entity.id
_entity.type
_entity.pdbx_description
1 polymer ?
#
loop_
_entity_poly.entity_id
_entity_poly.type
_entity_poly.pdbx_seq_one_letter_code
_entity_poly.pdbx_strand_id
1 'polypeptide(L)'
;MSSLKSLTTDAGPLSPGFSPGRKQYSLHVPHRIDTLRLSAEPENPDACITVAGSPLSAPVPLDVGRNLIAVEVAAPGVQAGERYEVKIIRSHPTPDWVQVLESALWQPRDSAGELVFADRMWLFGGYLPELVADVWSSTDGIDWTQAGTIPTTAGINIPVNWVHDGRMWIASNDGQLFASTDGSSWTLVNENPPWKGRYATGGAVFAGRMWAMGGMGGGIHSDIWSSIDGKDWQLESAEAPWSRRQLFSMLVPHADRLWLLGGGITTYHPFRAYTDVWSSPDGRNWTRVVEQAPWPARIWSSAVSYQNRLWVLGGFRSEPTWNNFDDVWYSADGENWHQLLTEHIWSPRHELSAYVHDGRLWVAAGNAWPLQNDVWSLDIRGLTFVTQPVVEEFATARYTYRARADFNRSCGPIRYRLIEGPDWLSVNAETGTATGTPPVPGEARVILEARDDAGETALQTYALHLIPVS
;
A
#
# COMPACT_ATOMS: atom_id res chain seq x y z
N MET A 1 46.61 -9.01 16.58
CA MET A 1 45.61 -8.33 17.41
C MET A 1 44.32 -9.14 17.37
N SER A 2 43.49 -9.06 18.41
CA SER A 2 42.23 -9.80 18.54
C SER A 2 41.03 -8.95 18.12
N SER A 3 41.18 -8.08 17.11
CA SER A 3 40.15 -7.17 16.60
C SER A 3 39.58 -7.67 15.27
N LEU A 4 38.40 -7.15 14.92
CA LEU A 4 37.78 -7.34 13.62
C LEU A 4 38.30 -6.32 12.61
N LYS A 5 38.56 -6.80 11.39
CA LYS A 5 38.83 -6.01 10.18
C LYS A 5 37.55 -5.59 9.47
N SER A 6 36.50 -6.42 9.53
CA SER A 6 35.17 -6.11 8.98
C SER A 6 34.05 -6.75 9.80
N LEU A 7 32.87 -6.14 9.76
CA LEU A 7 31.63 -6.69 10.27
C LEU A 7 30.46 -6.16 9.43
N THR A 8 29.69 -7.05 8.83
CA THR A 8 28.53 -6.75 7.99
C THR A 8 27.36 -7.69 8.28
N THR A 9 26.18 -7.36 7.75
CA THR A 9 24.98 -8.21 7.85
C THR A 9 24.33 -8.37 6.48
N ASP A 10 23.56 -9.43 6.30
CA ASP A 10 22.74 -9.66 5.09
C ASP A 10 21.40 -8.91 5.10
N ALA A 11 21.02 -8.28 6.23
CA ALA A 11 19.76 -7.54 6.36
C ALA A 11 19.92 -6.01 6.40
N GLY A 12 21.12 -5.49 6.13
CA GLY A 12 21.38 -4.05 6.00
C GLY A 12 22.70 -3.57 6.62
N PRO A 13 23.02 -2.27 6.45
CA PRO A 13 24.23 -1.69 6.99
C PRO A 13 24.12 -1.44 8.50
N LEU A 14 25.23 -1.65 9.21
CA LEU A 14 25.37 -1.27 10.61
C LEU A 14 25.43 0.25 10.78
N SER A 15 24.85 0.74 11.88
CA SER A 15 24.90 2.14 12.29
C SER A 15 25.53 2.28 13.68
N PRO A 16 26.61 3.08 13.83
CA PRO A 16 27.40 3.68 12.76
C PRO A 16 28.08 2.61 11.88
N GLY A 17 28.58 3.01 10.70
CA GLY A 17 29.37 2.11 9.86
C GLY A 17 30.55 1.48 10.61
N PHE A 18 30.93 0.26 10.23
CA PHE A 18 31.94 -0.51 10.95
C PHE A 18 33.29 0.22 11.06
N SER A 19 33.92 0.11 12.23
CA SER A 19 35.29 0.57 12.49
C SER A 19 35.91 -0.26 13.62
N PRO A 20 37.14 -0.78 13.49
CA PRO A 20 37.71 -1.75 14.43
C PRO A 20 37.72 -1.31 15.91
N GLY A 21 37.92 0.00 16.15
CA GLY A 21 37.94 0.58 17.49
C GLY A 21 36.56 0.78 18.14
N ARG A 22 35.47 0.73 17.35
CA ARG A 22 34.11 0.85 17.87
C ARG A 22 33.59 -0.53 18.27
N LYS A 23 33.00 -0.64 19.45
CA LYS A 23 32.52 -1.92 19.99
C LYS A 23 31.00 -2.06 20.01
N GLN A 24 30.25 -1.03 19.60
CA GLN A 24 28.79 -1.02 19.62
C GLN A 24 28.24 -0.56 18.27
N TYR A 25 27.28 -1.33 17.76
CA TYR A 25 26.58 -1.08 16.51
C TYR A 25 25.09 -1.34 16.66
N SER A 26 24.30 -0.78 15.76
CA SER A 26 22.87 -0.97 15.71
C SER A 26 22.37 -1.22 14.29
N LEU A 27 21.27 -1.94 14.15
CA LEU A 27 20.56 -2.19 12.90
C LEU A 27 19.05 -2.26 13.21
N HIS A 28 18.22 -1.65 12.37
CA HIS A 28 16.78 -1.88 12.40
C HIS A 28 16.43 -2.81 11.24
N VAL A 29 15.61 -3.83 11.49
CA VAL A 29 15.18 -4.78 10.46
C VAL A 29 13.66 -4.87 10.40
N PRO A 30 13.10 -5.07 9.20
CA PRO A 30 11.67 -5.31 9.02
C PRO A 30 11.13 -6.48 9.83
N HIS A 31 9.82 -6.49 10.10
CA HIS A 31 9.16 -7.55 10.85
C HIS A 31 9.38 -8.93 10.22
N ARG A 32 9.41 -9.03 8.89
CA ARG A 32 9.62 -10.30 8.17
C ARG A 32 11.01 -10.93 8.35
N ILE A 33 12.01 -10.17 8.81
CA ILE A 33 13.37 -10.66 9.02
C ILE A 33 13.43 -11.33 10.39
N ASP A 34 13.16 -12.63 10.43
CA ASP A 34 13.18 -13.45 11.65
C ASP A 34 14.54 -14.11 11.96
N THR A 35 15.46 -14.04 11.00
CA THR A 35 16.83 -14.51 11.12
C THR A 35 17.78 -13.55 10.40
N LEU A 36 19.03 -13.46 10.84
CA LEU A 36 20.06 -12.63 10.21
C LEU A 36 21.41 -13.33 10.22
N ARG A 37 22.22 -13.16 9.18
CA ARG A 37 23.61 -13.63 9.15
C ARG A 37 24.57 -12.46 9.32
N LEU A 38 25.51 -12.62 10.25
CA LEU A 38 26.66 -11.72 10.36
C LEU A 38 27.84 -12.29 9.57
N SER A 39 28.53 -11.43 8.84
CA SER A 39 29.82 -11.73 8.22
C SER A 39 30.89 -10.88 8.90
N ALA A 40 32.01 -11.49 9.26
CA ALA A 40 33.10 -10.80 9.95
C ALA A 40 34.46 -11.35 9.53
N GLU A 41 35.45 -10.48 9.38
CA GLU A 41 36.86 -10.87 9.16
C GLU A 41 37.70 -10.44 10.36
N PRO A 42 38.56 -11.31 10.91
CA PRO A 42 39.49 -10.90 11.95
C PRO A 42 40.71 -10.19 11.34
N GLU A 43 41.36 -9.31 12.10
CA GLU A 43 42.66 -8.75 11.70
C GLU A 43 43.77 -9.82 11.69
N ASN A 44 43.72 -10.76 12.63
CA ASN A 44 44.61 -11.93 12.64
C ASN A 44 43.88 -13.10 11.96
N PRO A 45 44.38 -13.63 10.82
CA PRO A 45 43.72 -14.72 10.09
C PRO A 45 43.58 -16.01 10.91
N ASP A 46 44.41 -16.21 11.94
CA ASP A 46 44.33 -17.38 12.82
C ASP A 46 43.33 -17.20 13.99
N ALA A 47 42.71 -16.02 14.13
CA ALA A 47 41.73 -15.77 15.19
C ALA A 47 40.40 -16.47 14.91
N CYS A 48 39.75 -16.94 15.98
CA CYS A 48 38.42 -17.51 15.93
C CYS A 48 37.37 -16.44 16.19
N ILE A 49 36.26 -16.47 15.44
CA ILE A 49 35.11 -15.59 15.65
C ILE A 49 33.90 -16.43 16.06
N THR A 50 33.23 -15.98 17.11
CA THR A 50 31.91 -16.50 17.49
C THR A 50 30.86 -15.39 17.47
N VAL A 51 29.63 -15.77 17.16
CA VAL A 51 28.45 -14.93 17.11
C VAL A 51 27.38 -15.57 17.99
N ALA A 52 26.93 -14.84 19.00
CA ALA A 52 26.02 -15.37 20.03
C ALA A 52 26.51 -16.70 20.63
N GLY A 53 27.82 -16.84 20.83
CA GLY A 53 28.47 -18.05 21.36
C GLY A 53 28.59 -19.22 20.39
N SER A 54 28.14 -19.08 19.13
CA SER A 54 28.26 -20.10 18.08
C SER A 54 29.28 -19.70 16.99
N PRO A 55 29.88 -20.63 16.24
CA PRO A 55 30.75 -20.28 15.10
C PRO A 55 30.05 -19.41 14.06
N LEU A 56 30.81 -18.55 13.35
CA LEU A 56 30.39 -17.56 12.34
C LEU A 56 29.72 -18.16 11.06
N SER A 57 28.83 -19.14 11.17
CA SER A 57 28.21 -19.82 10.01
C SER A 57 26.69 -19.92 10.09
N ALA A 58 26.11 -19.75 11.29
CA ALA A 58 24.67 -19.90 11.51
C ALA A 58 23.93 -18.55 11.41
N PRO A 59 22.69 -18.54 10.85
CA PRO A 59 21.77 -17.43 11.07
C PRO A 59 21.48 -17.28 12.57
N VAL A 60 21.39 -16.05 13.03
CA VAL A 60 20.94 -15.71 14.37
C VAL A 60 19.42 -15.48 14.32
N PRO A 61 18.61 -16.24 15.07
CA PRO A 61 17.18 -15.96 15.18
C PRO A 61 16.96 -14.64 15.91
N LEU A 62 15.93 -13.90 15.49
CA LEU A 62 15.58 -12.58 16.03
C LEU A 62 14.19 -12.61 16.63
N ASP A 63 14.09 -12.20 17.89
CA ASP A 63 12.81 -11.88 18.51
C ASP A 63 12.29 -10.52 18.00
N VAL A 64 10.98 -10.31 18.06
CA VAL A 64 10.40 -8.98 17.79
C VAL A 64 10.86 -8.01 18.89
N GLY A 65 11.26 -6.80 18.50
CA GLY A 65 11.86 -5.82 19.40
C GLY A 65 13.39 -5.93 19.42
N ARG A 66 13.97 -5.73 20.60
CA ARG A 66 15.43 -5.58 20.77
C ARG A 66 16.13 -6.93 20.94
N ASN A 67 17.17 -7.15 20.15
CA ASN A 67 18.07 -8.30 20.21
C ASN A 67 19.50 -7.80 20.44
N LEU A 68 20.24 -8.39 21.38
CA LEU A 68 21.67 -8.11 21.58
C LEU A 68 22.52 -9.29 21.13
N ILE A 69 23.35 -9.07 20.12
CA ILE A 69 24.22 -10.10 19.56
C ILE A 69 25.66 -9.73 19.88
N ALA A 70 26.33 -10.60 20.64
CA ALA A 70 27.76 -10.50 20.88
C ALA A 70 28.53 -11.17 19.74
N VAL A 71 29.52 -10.46 19.18
CA VAL A 71 30.52 -10.99 18.26
C VAL A 71 31.87 -10.96 18.97
N GLU A 72 32.43 -12.12 19.22
CA GLU A 72 33.67 -12.26 19.97
C GLU A 72 34.77 -12.78 19.05
N VAL A 73 35.93 -12.13 19.08
CA VAL A 73 37.10 -12.47 18.26
C VAL A 73 38.30 -12.76 19.15
N ALA A 74 38.73 -14.02 19.19
CA ALA A 74 39.82 -14.49 20.04
C ALA A 74 41.02 -14.94 19.21
N ALA A 75 42.21 -14.40 19.52
CA ALA A 75 43.46 -14.84 18.91
C ALA A 75 43.83 -16.27 19.38
N PRO A 76 44.67 -17.01 18.63
CA PRO A 76 45.11 -18.35 19.04
C PRO A 76 45.68 -18.38 20.45
N GLY A 77 45.20 -19.31 21.28
CA GLY A 77 45.69 -19.52 22.65
C GLY A 77 45.26 -18.45 23.67
N VAL A 78 44.38 -17.51 23.30
CA VAL A 78 43.85 -16.48 24.21
C VAL A 78 42.43 -16.85 24.65
N GLN A 79 42.18 -16.86 25.97
CA GLN A 79 40.88 -17.21 26.56
C GLN A 79 39.80 -16.13 26.40
N ALA A 80 40.18 -14.85 26.31
CA ALA A 80 39.25 -13.73 26.18
C ALA A 80 39.66 -12.81 25.03
N GLY A 81 38.86 -12.81 23.97
CA GLY A 81 39.02 -11.95 22.79
C GLY A 81 38.46 -10.54 22.97
N GLU A 82 38.44 -9.77 21.88
CA GLU A 82 37.61 -8.55 21.87
C GLU A 82 36.15 -8.89 21.60
N ARG A 83 35.25 -8.08 22.15
CA ARG A 83 33.80 -8.21 21.99
C ARG A 83 33.22 -6.99 21.31
N TYR A 84 32.42 -7.24 20.29
CA TYR A 84 31.59 -6.27 19.59
C TYR A 84 30.13 -6.60 19.88
N GLU A 85 29.30 -5.58 20.11
CA GLU A 85 27.88 -5.72 20.37
C GLU A 85 27.08 -5.13 19.22
N VAL A 86 26.21 -5.95 18.63
CA VAL A 86 25.29 -5.56 17.57
C VAL A 86 23.88 -5.62 18.13
N LYS A 87 23.28 -4.45 18.33
CA LYS A 87 21.88 -4.31 18.73
C LYS A 87 20.98 -4.30 17.50
N ILE A 88 20.10 -5.28 17.39
CA ILE A 88 19.12 -5.35 16.32
C ILE A 88 17.74 -5.03 16.87
N ILE A 89 17.03 -4.08 16.24
CA ILE A 89 15.64 -3.78 16.54
C ILE A 89 14.79 -4.32 15.39
N ARG A 90 14.06 -5.41 15.62
CA ARG A 90 13.11 -6.01 14.68
C ARG A 90 11.73 -5.38 14.90
N SER A 91 11.12 -4.86 13.84
CA SER A 91 9.80 -4.21 13.94
C SER A 91 8.70 -5.15 14.44
N HIS A 92 7.72 -4.56 15.12
CA HIS A 92 6.44 -5.19 15.40
C HIS A 92 5.62 -5.33 14.13
N PRO A 93 4.74 -6.35 14.05
CA PRO A 93 3.91 -6.56 12.87
C PRO A 93 2.96 -5.37 12.66
N THR A 94 2.95 -4.86 11.43
CA THR A 94 1.97 -3.90 10.89
C THR A 94 1.51 -4.42 9.52
N PRO A 95 0.38 -3.91 8.98
CA PRO A 95 0.04 -4.18 7.58
C PRO A 95 1.20 -3.87 6.64
N ASP A 96 1.49 -4.79 5.74
CA ASP A 96 2.62 -4.69 4.82
C ASP A 96 2.27 -5.36 3.48
N TRP A 97 2.87 -4.88 2.39
CA TRP A 97 2.66 -5.48 1.08
C TRP A 97 3.54 -6.70 0.89
N VAL A 98 2.97 -7.74 0.29
CA VAL A 98 3.68 -8.97 -0.09
C VAL A 98 3.67 -9.09 -1.60
N GLN A 99 4.85 -9.17 -2.21
CA GLN A 99 4.97 -9.55 -3.61
C GLN A 99 4.61 -11.04 -3.72
N VAL A 100 3.45 -11.33 -4.29
CA VAL A 100 2.96 -12.71 -4.45
C VAL A 100 3.51 -13.36 -5.71
N LEU A 101 3.86 -12.55 -6.71
CA LEU A 101 4.39 -13.00 -7.97
C LEU A 101 5.39 -11.96 -8.51
N GLU A 102 6.61 -12.39 -8.79
CA GLU A 102 7.66 -11.53 -9.34
C GLU A 102 7.40 -11.16 -10.80
N SER A 103 6.86 -12.10 -11.59
CA SER A 103 6.54 -11.87 -13.00
C SER A 103 5.41 -12.79 -13.44
N ALA A 104 4.32 -12.18 -13.93
CA ALA A 104 3.19 -12.89 -14.49
C ALA A 104 3.43 -13.36 -15.94
N LEU A 105 2.58 -14.29 -16.41
CA LEU A 105 2.62 -14.79 -17.79
C LEU A 105 2.23 -13.74 -18.82
N TRP A 106 1.40 -12.76 -18.44
CA TRP A 106 1.11 -11.62 -19.28
C TRP A 106 2.29 -10.65 -19.29
N GLN A 107 2.52 -10.05 -20.45
CA GLN A 107 3.64 -9.12 -20.64
C GLN A 107 3.49 -7.84 -19.79
N PRO A 108 4.61 -7.23 -19.34
CA PRO A 108 4.61 -5.99 -18.58
C PRO A 108 3.90 -4.84 -19.29
N ARG A 109 2.89 -4.26 -18.64
CA ARG A 109 1.94 -3.33 -19.25
C ARG A 109 1.55 -2.18 -18.35
N ASP A 110 1.13 -1.12 -19.00
CA ASP A 110 0.53 0.08 -18.44
C ASP A 110 -0.97 0.13 -18.80
N SER A 111 -1.81 0.79 -17.99
CA SER A 111 -3.15 1.25 -18.41
C SER A 111 -4.10 0.12 -18.83
N ALA A 112 -3.91 -1.07 -18.28
CA ALA A 112 -4.81 -2.20 -18.47
C ALA A 112 -6.12 -1.98 -17.69
N GLY A 113 -7.23 -2.48 -18.23
CA GLY A 113 -8.49 -2.53 -17.47
C GLY A 113 -8.48 -3.62 -16.42
N GLU A 114 -9.21 -3.39 -15.33
CA GLU A 114 -9.25 -4.26 -14.16
C GLU A 114 -10.68 -4.48 -13.64
N LEU A 115 -11.08 -5.74 -13.38
CA LEU A 115 -12.35 -6.06 -12.70
C LEU A 115 -12.20 -7.26 -11.77
N VAL A 116 -13.07 -7.33 -10.75
CA VAL A 116 -13.31 -8.57 -10.00
C VAL A 116 -14.68 -9.10 -10.36
N PHE A 117 -14.74 -10.29 -10.96
CA PHE A 117 -15.99 -10.89 -11.43
C PHE A 117 -15.93 -12.42 -11.34
N ALA A 118 -17.04 -13.03 -10.92
CA ALA A 118 -17.17 -14.47 -10.76
C ALA A 118 -16.00 -15.09 -9.96
N ASP A 119 -15.64 -14.44 -8.85
CA ASP A 119 -14.57 -14.85 -7.93
C ASP A 119 -13.17 -14.90 -8.60
N ARG A 120 -12.90 -13.98 -9.52
CA ARG A 120 -11.60 -13.85 -10.19
C ARG A 120 -11.24 -12.39 -10.38
N MET A 121 -9.94 -12.10 -10.33
CA MET A 121 -9.36 -10.87 -10.86
C MET A 121 -9.22 -11.01 -12.38
N TRP A 122 -9.60 -9.97 -13.11
CA TRP A 122 -9.55 -9.92 -14.57
C TRP A 122 -8.75 -8.70 -15.04
N LEU A 123 -7.83 -8.94 -15.98
CA LEU A 123 -6.96 -7.93 -16.57
C LEU A 123 -7.21 -7.87 -18.09
N PHE A 124 -7.49 -6.68 -18.61
CA PHE A 124 -7.93 -6.47 -19.99
C PHE A 124 -7.00 -5.51 -20.74
N GLY A 125 -6.31 -6.04 -21.76
CA GLY A 125 -5.45 -5.28 -22.66
C GLY A 125 -4.41 -4.42 -21.93
N GLY A 126 -4.23 -3.17 -22.37
CA GLY A 126 -3.20 -2.26 -21.87
C GLY A 126 -2.15 -1.90 -22.93
N TYR A 127 -1.18 -1.08 -22.54
CA TYR A 127 -0.12 -0.55 -23.40
C TYR A 127 1.16 -1.38 -23.32
N LEU A 128 1.45 -2.03 -24.46
CA LEU A 128 2.56 -2.88 -24.90
C LEU A 128 3.84 -2.23 -25.44
N PRO A 129 4.00 -0.90 -25.46
CA PRO A 129 4.22 -0.08 -26.68
C PRO A 129 3.21 -0.06 -27.85
N GLU A 130 2.37 -1.09 -27.99
CA GLU A 130 1.16 -1.07 -28.82
C GLU A 130 -0.03 -1.45 -27.93
N LEU A 131 -1.24 -1.00 -28.27
CA LEU A 131 -2.42 -1.36 -27.48
C LEU A 131 -2.84 -2.79 -27.78
N VAL A 132 -3.05 -3.57 -26.73
CA VAL A 132 -3.57 -4.94 -26.80
C VAL A 132 -4.98 -5.05 -26.25
N ALA A 133 -5.62 -6.19 -26.51
CA ALA A 133 -6.99 -6.50 -26.09
C ALA A 133 -7.11 -7.93 -25.53
N ASP A 134 -5.99 -8.53 -25.13
CA ASP A 134 -5.95 -9.83 -24.48
C ASP A 134 -6.64 -9.77 -23.10
N VAL A 135 -7.25 -10.88 -22.71
CA VAL A 135 -8.01 -11.00 -21.45
C VAL A 135 -7.36 -12.07 -20.61
N TRP A 136 -6.95 -11.71 -19.40
CA TRP A 136 -6.33 -12.60 -18.43
C TRP A 136 -7.15 -12.66 -17.15
N SER A 137 -7.10 -13.79 -16.45
CA SER A 137 -7.72 -13.90 -15.14
C SER A 137 -6.97 -14.82 -14.19
N SER A 138 -7.14 -14.57 -12.89
CA SER A 138 -6.59 -15.36 -11.80
C SER A 138 -7.52 -15.32 -10.57
N THR A 139 -7.52 -16.39 -9.78
CA THR A 139 -8.22 -16.47 -8.47
C THR A 139 -7.31 -16.10 -7.29
N ASP A 140 -5.99 -16.11 -7.48
CA ASP A 140 -5.01 -16.01 -6.40
C ASP A 140 -3.89 -15.00 -6.67
N GLY A 141 -3.91 -14.36 -7.84
CA GLY A 141 -2.89 -13.41 -8.28
C GLY A 141 -1.56 -14.07 -8.70
N ILE A 142 -1.47 -15.40 -8.64
CA ILE A 142 -0.28 -16.19 -8.98
C ILE A 142 -0.52 -16.92 -10.30
N ASP A 143 -1.57 -17.73 -10.36
CA ASP A 143 -1.92 -18.55 -11.52
C ASP A 143 -2.81 -17.76 -12.49
N TRP A 144 -2.17 -17.07 -13.43
CA TRP A 144 -2.84 -16.31 -14.48
C TRP A 144 -3.08 -17.13 -15.73
N THR A 145 -4.30 -17.07 -16.26
CA THR A 145 -4.71 -17.77 -17.48
C THR A 145 -5.28 -16.79 -18.50
N GLN A 146 -4.87 -16.91 -19.76
CA GLN A 146 -5.45 -16.11 -20.84
C GLN A 146 -6.82 -16.67 -21.20
N ALA A 147 -7.87 -15.91 -20.92
CA ALA A 147 -9.26 -16.30 -21.15
C ALA A 147 -9.74 -16.04 -22.58
N GLY A 148 -9.19 -15.03 -23.25
CA GLY A 148 -9.60 -14.66 -24.60
C GLY A 148 -9.04 -13.33 -25.08
N THR A 149 -9.73 -12.71 -26.04
CA THR A 149 -9.41 -11.40 -26.61
C THR A 149 -10.70 -10.63 -26.87
N ILE A 150 -10.76 -9.36 -26.49
CA ILE A 150 -11.89 -8.48 -26.83
C ILE A 150 -11.82 -8.18 -28.34
N PRO A 151 -12.91 -8.34 -29.11
CA PRO A 151 -12.91 -8.24 -30.57
C PRO A 151 -12.90 -6.77 -31.04
N THR A 152 -11.83 -6.05 -30.71
CA THR A 152 -11.56 -4.67 -31.15
C THR A 152 -10.18 -4.58 -31.78
N THR A 153 -10.04 -3.73 -32.79
CA THR A 153 -8.74 -3.37 -33.37
C THR A 153 -8.15 -2.11 -32.75
N ALA A 154 -8.92 -1.38 -31.93
CA ALA A 154 -8.47 -0.15 -31.28
C ALA A 154 -7.62 -0.40 -30.02
N GLY A 155 -7.64 -1.64 -29.52
CA GLY A 155 -7.04 -2.02 -28.24
C GLY A 155 -7.79 -1.45 -27.03
N ILE A 156 -7.26 -1.74 -25.84
CA ILE A 156 -7.80 -1.30 -24.55
C ILE A 156 -6.74 -0.45 -23.84
N ASN A 157 -7.11 0.74 -23.37
CA ASN A 157 -6.21 1.68 -22.69
C ASN A 157 -7.00 2.59 -21.76
N ILE A 158 -6.76 2.50 -20.44
CA ILE A 158 -7.54 3.19 -19.40
C ILE A 158 -9.04 3.09 -19.70
N PRO A 159 -9.57 1.86 -19.85
CA PRO A 159 -10.94 1.68 -20.28
C PRO A 159 -11.92 2.19 -19.23
N VAL A 160 -13.13 2.48 -19.67
CA VAL A 160 -14.26 2.52 -18.75
C VAL A 160 -14.80 1.11 -18.61
N ASN A 161 -14.91 0.61 -17.38
CA ASN A 161 -15.27 -0.77 -17.10
C ASN A 161 -16.24 -0.91 -15.92
N TRP A 162 -17.08 -1.96 -15.99
CA TRP A 162 -18.10 -2.24 -14.97
C TRP A 162 -18.30 -3.74 -14.77
N VAL A 163 -18.71 -4.13 -13.57
CA VAL A 163 -19.39 -5.40 -13.30
C VAL A 163 -20.83 -5.10 -12.97
N HIS A 164 -21.74 -5.41 -13.90
CA HIS A 164 -23.15 -5.08 -13.78
C HIS A 164 -24.01 -6.14 -14.45
N ASP A 165 -25.17 -6.43 -13.86
CA ASP A 165 -26.14 -7.41 -14.38
C ASP A 165 -25.51 -8.77 -14.75
N GLY A 166 -24.62 -9.28 -13.87
CA GLY A 166 -23.95 -10.57 -14.05
C GLY A 166 -22.97 -10.62 -15.22
N ARG A 167 -22.44 -9.48 -15.66
CA ARG A 167 -21.50 -9.38 -16.80
C ARG A 167 -20.35 -8.43 -16.48
N MET A 168 -19.22 -8.69 -17.12
CA MET A 168 -18.13 -7.74 -17.29
C MET A 168 -18.42 -6.85 -18.49
N TRP A 169 -18.15 -5.56 -18.35
CA TRP A 169 -18.36 -4.54 -19.39
C TRP A 169 -17.07 -3.77 -19.57
N ILE A 170 -16.56 -3.67 -20.79
CA ILE A 170 -15.31 -2.98 -21.10
C ILE A 170 -15.51 -2.09 -22.33
N ALA A 171 -15.12 -0.83 -22.23
CA ALA A 171 -15.01 0.06 -23.38
C ALA A 171 -13.64 -0.11 -24.07
N SER A 172 -13.64 -0.23 -25.39
CA SER A 172 -12.41 -0.14 -26.20
C SER A 172 -11.90 1.28 -26.30
N ASN A 173 -10.66 1.46 -26.78
CA ASN A 173 -10.01 2.76 -26.88
C ASN A 173 -10.73 3.74 -27.85
N ASP A 174 -11.44 3.23 -28.86
CA ASP A 174 -12.32 4.04 -29.73
C ASP A 174 -13.72 4.28 -29.13
N GLY A 175 -14.01 3.67 -27.98
CA GLY A 175 -15.20 3.88 -27.16
C GLY A 175 -16.36 2.93 -27.42
N GLN A 176 -16.19 1.85 -28.18
CA GLN A 176 -17.22 0.81 -28.31
C GLN A 176 -17.35 0.02 -27.00
N LEU A 177 -18.58 -0.32 -26.61
CA LEU A 177 -18.86 -1.03 -25.36
C LEU A 177 -19.11 -2.52 -25.61
N PHE A 178 -18.26 -3.37 -25.02
CA PHE A 178 -18.38 -4.82 -25.07
C PHE A 178 -18.80 -5.40 -23.73
N ALA A 179 -19.50 -6.54 -23.74
CA ALA A 179 -19.85 -7.27 -22.53
C ALA A 179 -19.55 -8.77 -22.65
N SER A 180 -19.22 -9.41 -21.53
CA SER A 180 -18.96 -10.85 -21.43
C SER A 180 -19.37 -11.42 -20.08
N THR A 181 -19.72 -12.70 -20.05
CA THR A 181 -19.97 -13.49 -18.83
C THR A 181 -18.80 -14.40 -18.46
N ASP A 182 -17.79 -14.55 -19.33
CA ASP A 182 -16.73 -15.55 -19.17
C ASP A 182 -15.34 -15.08 -19.61
N GLY A 183 -15.23 -13.88 -20.18
CA GLY A 183 -13.99 -13.29 -20.69
C GLY A 183 -13.44 -13.91 -21.98
N SER A 184 -14.00 -15.02 -22.45
CA SER A 184 -13.64 -15.70 -23.70
C SER A 184 -14.50 -15.27 -24.89
N SER A 185 -15.79 -14.98 -24.62
CA SER A 185 -16.79 -14.59 -25.62
C SER A 185 -17.34 -13.21 -25.30
N TRP A 186 -17.22 -12.27 -26.25
CA TRP A 186 -17.60 -10.88 -26.06
C TRP A 186 -18.67 -10.46 -27.07
N THR A 187 -19.66 -9.71 -26.60
CA THR A 187 -20.72 -9.12 -27.43
C THR A 187 -20.53 -7.61 -27.50
N LEU A 188 -20.52 -7.04 -28.71
CA LEU A 188 -20.64 -5.58 -28.89
C LEU A 188 -22.06 -5.17 -28.48
N VAL A 189 -22.19 -4.44 -27.37
CA VAL A 189 -23.49 -4.00 -26.85
C VAL A 189 -23.87 -2.62 -27.37
N ASN A 190 -22.89 -1.71 -27.49
CA ASN A 190 -23.13 -0.36 -27.97
C ASN A 190 -21.94 0.15 -28.80
N GLU A 191 -22.19 0.41 -30.07
CA GLU A 191 -21.18 0.94 -30.99
C GLU A 191 -20.93 2.44 -30.79
N ASN A 192 -21.92 3.17 -30.27
CA ASN A 192 -21.93 4.63 -30.18
C ASN A 192 -22.43 5.14 -28.82
N PRO A 193 -21.78 4.77 -27.70
CA PRO A 193 -22.15 5.32 -26.40
C PRO A 193 -21.81 6.82 -26.31
N PRO A 194 -22.40 7.57 -25.36
CA PRO A 194 -22.20 9.02 -25.25
C PRO A 194 -20.76 9.50 -25.01
N TRP A 195 -19.87 8.62 -24.52
CA TRP A 195 -18.44 8.91 -24.30
C TRP A 195 -17.54 8.34 -25.41
N LYS A 196 -18.10 7.94 -26.56
CA LYS A 196 -17.29 7.45 -27.68
C LYS A 196 -16.17 8.43 -28.04
N GLY A 197 -14.95 7.92 -28.21
CA GLY A 197 -13.75 8.72 -28.45
C GLY A 197 -13.24 9.54 -27.26
N ARG A 198 -13.74 9.30 -26.04
CA ARG A 198 -13.18 9.90 -24.82
C ARG A 198 -12.13 9.00 -24.18
N TYR A 199 -11.05 9.62 -23.76
CA TYR A 199 -9.99 9.05 -22.94
C TYR A 199 -10.18 9.38 -21.46
N ALA A 200 -9.83 8.42 -20.58
CA ALA A 200 -9.85 8.58 -19.12
C ALA A 200 -11.19 9.08 -18.55
N THR A 201 -12.30 8.54 -19.08
CA THR A 201 -13.65 8.70 -18.53
C THR A 201 -13.77 7.85 -17.27
N GLY A 202 -14.39 8.36 -16.21
CA GLY A 202 -14.58 7.58 -14.98
C GLY A 202 -15.78 6.65 -15.09
N GLY A 203 -15.61 5.41 -14.63
CA GLY A 203 -16.63 4.36 -14.62
C GLY A 203 -16.85 3.81 -13.22
N ALA A 204 -18.11 3.68 -12.79
CA ALA A 204 -18.46 2.98 -11.56
C ALA A 204 -19.87 2.38 -11.63
N VAL A 205 -20.11 1.31 -10.87
CA VAL A 205 -21.47 0.81 -10.62
C VAL A 205 -21.95 1.33 -9.28
N PHE A 206 -23.09 2.01 -9.28
CA PHE A 206 -23.67 2.59 -8.07
C PHE A 206 -25.19 2.64 -8.18
N ALA A 207 -25.88 2.32 -7.08
CA ALA A 207 -27.35 2.27 -7.02
C ALA A 207 -27.98 1.47 -8.18
N GLY A 208 -27.38 0.32 -8.52
CA GLY A 208 -27.89 -0.60 -9.56
C GLY A 208 -27.76 -0.09 -11.01
N ARG A 209 -26.87 0.87 -11.27
CA ARG A 209 -26.64 1.44 -12.60
C ARG A 209 -25.15 1.54 -12.89
N MET A 210 -24.79 1.44 -14.16
CA MET A 210 -23.47 1.85 -14.65
C MET A 210 -23.46 3.36 -14.80
N TRP A 211 -22.39 4.00 -14.34
CA TRP A 211 -22.15 5.43 -14.43
C TRP A 211 -20.90 5.70 -15.25
N ALA A 212 -20.98 6.68 -16.16
CA ALA A 212 -19.88 7.18 -16.95
C ALA A 212 -19.83 8.71 -16.85
N MET A 213 -18.68 9.29 -16.50
CA MET A 213 -18.57 10.75 -16.33
C MET A 213 -17.19 11.31 -16.60
N GLY A 214 -17.15 12.59 -16.98
CA GLY A 214 -15.91 13.31 -17.28
C GLY A 214 -15.18 12.78 -18.52
N GLY A 215 -13.84 12.83 -18.47
CA GLY A 215 -12.97 12.39 -19.57
C GLY A 215 -12.63 13.49 -20.58
N MET A 216 -11.80 13.13 -21.55
CA MET A 216 -11.30 14.03 -22.59
C MET A 216 -11.54 13.46 -23.99
N GLY A 217 -12.18 14.24 -24.87
CA GLY A 217 -12.39 13.95 -26.28
C GLY A 217 -12.38 15.24 -27.10
N GLY A 218 -13.47 15.56 -27.81
CA GLY A 218 -13.66 16.87 -28.46
C GLY A 218 -13.63 18.09 -27.50
N GLY A 219 -13.50 17.84 -26.19
CA GLY A 219 -13.21 18.78 -25.13
C GLY A 219 -12.94 18.03 -23.82
N ILE A 220 -12.75 18.75 -22.72
CA ILE A 220 -12.73 18.16 -21.37
C ILE A 220 -14.13 18.27 -20.79
N HIS A 221 -14.62 17.19 -20.19
CA HIS A 221 -16.02 17.06 -19.79
C HIS A 221 -16.21 16.97 -18.26
N SER A 222 -17.43 17.28 -17.82
CA SER A 222 -17.96 17.03 -16.47
C SER A 222 -19.42 16.57 -16.52
N ASP A 223 -19.88 16.10 -17.67
CA ASP A 223 -21.22 15.52 -17.81
C ASP A 223 -21.26 14.13 -17.14
N ILE A 224 -22.47 13.73 -16.76
CA ILE A 224 -22.75 12.50 -16.04
C ILE A 224 -23.81 11.73 -16.80
N TRP A 225 -23.49 10.48 -17.13
CA TRP A 225 -24.38 9.55 -17.80
C TRP A 225 -24.60 8.32 -16.93
N SER A 226 -25.80 7.74 -17.02
CA SER A 226 -26.08 6.46 -16.37
C SER A 226 -26.89 5.52 -17.26
N SER A 227 -26.74 4.22 -17.08
CA SER A 227 -27.51 3.20 -17.78
C SER A 227 -27.71 1.96 -16.92
N ILE A 228 -28.79 1.21 -17.19
CA ILE A 228 -29.05 -0.10 -16.59
C ILE A 228 -28.64 -1.26 -17.50
N ASP A 229 -28.43 -1.03 -18.80
CA ASP A 229 -28.27 -2.07 -19.81
C ASP A 229 -27.10 -1.84 -20.79
N GLY A 230 -26.42 -0.69 -20.68
CA GLY A 230 -25.30 -0.30 -21.54
C GLY A 230 -25.70 0.15 -22.95
N LYS A 231 -26.98 0.04 -23.31
CA LYS A 231 -27.51 0.46 -24.63
C LYS A 231 -28.10 1.85 -24.54
N ASP A 232 -29.05 2.02 -23.62
CA ASP A 232 -29.75 3.28 -23.42
C ASP A 232 -29.11 4.05 -22.28
N TRP A 233 -28.54 5.21 -22.59
CA TRP A 233 -27.85 6.06 -21.63
C TRP A 233 -28.62 7.34 -21.39
N GLN A 234 -28.88 7.62 -20.12
CA GLN A 234 -29.53 8.83 -19.66
C GLN A 234 -28.48 9.87 -19.30
N LEU A 235 -28.58 11.08 -19.87
CA LEU A 235 -27.83 12.24 -19.42
C LEU A 235 -28.43 12.72 -18.09
N GLU A 236 -27.73 12.48 -16.99
CA GLU A 236 -28.17 12.84 -15.64
C GLU A 236 -27.82 14.29 -15.30
N SER A 237 -26.67 14.76 -15.79
CA SER A 237 -26.27 16.16 -15.72
C SER A 237 -25.37 16.51 -16.89
N ALA A 238 -25.62 17.65 -17.53
CA ALA A 238 -24.75 18.19 -18.57
C ALA A 238 -23.45 18.78 -17.98
N GLU A 239 -23.49 19.27 -16.75
CA GLU A 239 -22.34 19.85 -16.05
C GLU A 239 -22.43 19.54 -14.55
N ALA A 240 -21.52 18.72 -14.05
CA ALA A 240 -21.35 18.52 -12.62
C ALA A 240 -20.69 19.75 -11.95
N PRO A 241 -20.86 19.93 -10.63
CA PRO A 241 -20.28 21.07 -9.90
C PRO A 241 -18.76 21.00 -9.75
N TRP A 242 -18.15 19.83 -9.94
CA TRP A 242 -16.70 19.67 -9.99
C TRP A 242 -16.13 20.09 -11.35
N SER A 243 -14.91 20.62 -11.37
CA SER A 243 -14.26 21.09 -12.60
C SER A 243 -14.13 19.98 -13.64
N ARG A 244 -14.38 20.29 -14.92
CA ARG A 244 -14.13 19.41 -16.07
C ARG A 244 -12.72 18.80 -15.99
N ARG A 245 -12.63 17.47 -16.10
CA ARG A 245 -11.38 16.72 -15.89
C ARG A 245 -11.45 15.28 -16.44
N GLN A 246 -10.28 14.70 -16.65
CA GLN A 246 -10.07 13.25 -16.80
C GLN A 246 -10.07 12.59 -15.42
N LEU A 247 -10.71 11.44 -15.30
CA LEU A 247 -10.90 10.76 -14.02
C LEU A 247 -9.96 9.58 -13.82
N PHE A 248 -9.52 8.93 -14.90
CA PHE A 248 -8.77 7.68 -14.77
C PHE A 248 -9.57 6.68 -13.91
N SER A 249 -8.92 5.87 -13.08
CA SER A 249 -9.57 4.94 -12.14
C SER A 249 -9.92 5.57 -10.77
N MET A 250 -10.35 6.85 -10.74
CA MET A 250 -10.57 7.61 -9.49
C MET A 250 -12.05 7.82 -9.09
N LEU A 251 -12.96 6.99 -9.60
CA LEU A 251 -14.40 7.01 -9.28
C LEU A 251 -14.79 5.71 -8.56
N VAL A 252 -15.19 5.80 -7.29
CA VAL A 252 -15.35 4.62 -6.40
C VAL A 252 -16.67 4.64 -5.65
N PRO A 253 -17.48 3.55 -5.69
CA PRO A 253 -18.60 3.38 -4.76
C PRO A 253 -18.06 2.98 -3.37
N HIS A 254 -18.50 3.68 -2.34
CA HIS A 254 -18.10 3.42 -0.95
C HIS A 254 -19.14 3.95 0.04
N ALA A 255 -19.50 3.14 1.04
CA ALA A 255 -20.43 3.51 2.11
C ALA A 255 -21.73 4.15 1.59
N ASP A 256 -22.40 3.45 0.66
CA ASP A 256 -23.67 3.88 0.02
C ASP A 256 -23.60 5.23 -0.71
N ARG A 257 -22.40 5.65 -1.13
CA ARG A 257 -22.17 6.86 -1.91
C ARG A 257 -21.23 6.57 -3.07
N LEU A 258 -21.29 7.43 -4.07
CA LEU A 258 -20.29 7.50 -5.12
C LEU A 258 -19.25 8.57 -4.78
N TRP A 259 -17.97 8.27 -4.92
CA TRP A 259 -16.85 9.15 -4.56
C TRP A 259 -15.98 9.43 -5.78
N LEU A 260 -15.60 10.69 -5.94
CA LEU A 260 -14.62 11.16 -6.93
C LEU A 260 -13.40 11.68 -6.17
N LEU A 261 -12.24 11.08 -6.43
CA LEU A 261 -10.99 11.37 -5.73
C LEU A 261 -9.99 12.02 -6.69
N GLY A 262 -9.95 13.36 -6.76
CA GLY A 262 -8.99 14.06 -7.62
C GLY A 262 -9.24 13.88 -9.13
N GLY A 263 -8.28 13.29 -9.85
CA GLY A 263 -8.19 13.27 -11.31
C GLY A 263 -7.31 14.40 -11.86
N GLY A 264 -7.39 14.68 -13.17
CA GLY A 264 -6.53 15.70 -13.76
C GLY A 264 -6.84 16.13 -15.18
N ILE A 265 -5.98 16.99 -15.72
CA ILE A 265 -5.98 17.45 -17.10
C ILE A 265 -4.58 17.26 -17.67
N THR A 266 -4.47 16.44 -18.71
CA THR A 266 -3.20 16.06 -19.33
C THR A 266 -3.02 16.64 -20.74
N THR A 267 -3.88 17.57 -21.16
CA THR A 267 -3.86 18.15 -22.51
C THR A 267 -2.87 19.30 -22.68
N TYR A 268 -2.23 19.77 -21.61
CA TYR A 268 -1.22 20.83 -21.64
C TYR A 268 -0.16 20.60 -20.55
N HIS A 269 1.02 21.18 -20.73
CA HIS A 269 2.08 21.15 -19.72
C HIS A 269 2.17 22.50 -18.97
N PRO A 270 2.33 22.49 -17.63
CA PRO A 270 2.30 21.31 -16.77
C PRO A 270 0.88 20.74 -16.63
N PHE A 271 0.79 19.42 -16.41
CA PHE A 271 -0.50 18.78 -16.15
C PHE A 271 -1.13 19.39 -14.90
N ARG A 272 -2.46 19.54 -14.92
CA ARG A 272 -3.21 19.95 -13.72
C ARG A 272 -3.73 18.70 -13.03
N ALA A 273 -3.19 18.39 -11.87
CA ALA A 273 -3.73 17.36 -10.99
C ALA A 273 -4.62 17.98 -9.91
N TYR A 274 -5.68 17.28 -9.54
CA TYR A 274 -6.58 17.68 -8.47
C TYR A 274 -6.43 16.77 -7.24
N THR A 275 -6.67 17.33 -6.05
CA THR A 275 -6.71 16.58 -4.78
C THR A 275 -8.02 16.84 -4.02
N ASP A 276 -9.02 17.43 -4.69
CA ASP A 276 -10.35 17.59 -4.12
C ASP A 276 -11.08 16.23 -4.07
N VAL A 277 -11.91 16.07 -3.05
CA VAL A 277 -12.73 14.87 -2.86
C VAL A 277 -14.18 15.30 -2.93
N TRP A 278 -14.95 14.60 -3.75
CA TRP A 278 -16.38 14.81 -3.89
C TRP A 278 -17.12 13.53 -3.59
N SER A 279 -18.32 13.65 -3.02
CA SER A 279 -19.23 12.52 -2.83
C SER A 279 -20.63 12.85 -3.28
N SER A 280 -21.36 11.82 -3.72
CA SER A 280 -22.75 11.90 -4.12
C SER A 280 -23.56 10.74 -3.55
N PRO A 281 -24.73 10.99 -2.93
CA PRO A 281 -25.61 9.92 -2.46
C PRO A 281 -26.41 9.26 -3.59
N ASP A 282 -26.46 9.86 -4.79
CA ASP A 282 -27.36 9.44 -5.87
C ASP A 282 -26.70 9.46 -7.27
N GLY A 283 -25.41 9.78 -7.35
CA GLY A 283 -24.63 9.98 -8.58
C GLY A 283 -24.90 11.30 -9.31
N ARG A 284 -25.86 12.11 -8.85
CA ARG A 284 -26.35 13.33 -9.53
C ARG A 284 -26.00 14.59 -8.76
N ASN A 285 -26.29 14.58 -7.45
CA ASN A 285 -26.05 15.69 -6.55
C ASN A 285 -24.72 15.48 -5.85
N TRP A 286 -23.74 16.33 -6.14
CA TRP A 286 -22.37 16.18 -5.64
C TRP A 286 -22.03 17.25 -4.61
N THR A 287 -21.37 16.84 -3.53
CA THR A 287 -20.87 17.71 -2.47
C THR A 287 -19.35 17.57 -2.38
N ARG A 288 -18.63 18.69 -2.35
CA ARG A 288 -17.19 18.72 -2.11
C ARG A 288 -16.95 18.45 -0.62
N VAL A 289 -16.31 17.33 -0.32
CA VAL A 289 -15.98 16.90 1.06
C VAL A 289 -14.73 17.61 1.53
N VAL A 290 -13.65 17.57 0.72
CA VAL A 290 -12.45 18.38 0.95
C VAL A 290 -12.00 19.07 -0.33
N GLU A 291 -11.48 20.29 -0.19
CA GLU A 291 -10.94 21.06 -1.31
C GLU A 291 -9.53 20.61 -1.71
N GLN A 292 -8.71 20.23 -0.72
CA GLN A 292 -7.36 19.73 -0.92
C GLN A 292 -7.08 18.66 0.13
N ALA A 293 -7.07 17.40 -0.31
CA ALA A 293 -6.67 16.31 0.53
C ALA A 293 -5.12 16.24 0.65
N PRO A 294 -4.58 15.56 1.69
CA PRO A 294 -3.17 15.70 2.05
C PRO A 294 -2.19 14.93 1.14
N TRP A 295 -2.67 14.03 0.26
CA TRP A 295 -1.76 13.37 -0.67
C TRP A 295 -1.22 14.36 -1.72
N PRO A 296 0.05 14.20 -2.14
CA PRO A 296 0.60 14.96 -3.25
C PRO A 296 -0.30 14.93 -4.49
N ALA A 297 -0.43 16.07 -5.18
CA ALA A 297 -1.20 16.16 -6.41
C ALA A 297 -0.65 15.19 -7.48
N ARG A 298 -1.55 14.39 -8.05
CA ARG A 298 -1.23 13.26 -8.93
C ARG A 298 -2.31 13.01 -9.98
N ILE A 299 -1.90 12.49 -11.13
CA ILE A 299 -2.77 11.90 -12.15
C ILE A 299 -2.45 10.41 -12.26
N TRP A 300 -3.22 9.68 -13.07
CA TRP A 300 -2.91 8.28 -13.38
C TRP A 300 -2.83 7.37 -12.14
N SER A 301 -3.59 7.69 -11.11
CA SER A 301 -3.70 6.92 -9.88
C SER A 301 -4.87 5.95 -9.95
N SER A 302 -4.86 4.97 -9.05
CA SER A 302 -5.96 4.01 -8.89
C SER A 302 -6.66 4.24 -7.55
N ALA A 303 -7.98 4.10 -7.53
CA ALA A 303 -8.76 4.17 -6.32
C ALA A 303 -9.69 2.97 -6.16
N VAL A 304 -9.82 2.51 -4.91
CA VAL A 304 -10.67 1.35 -4.56
C VAL A 304 -11.31 1.54 -3.19
N SER A 305 -12.34 0.74 -2.89
CA SER A 305 -12.87 0.62 -1.54
C SER A 305 -12.45 -0.72 -0.93
N TYR A 306 -11.74 -0.67 0.19
CA TYR A 306 -11.20 -1.85 0.88
C TYR A 306 -11.24 -1.63 2.40
N GLN A 307 -11.64 -2.65 3.16
CA GLN A 307 -11.77 -2.59 4.64
C GLN A 307 -12.49 -1.33 5.14
N ASN A 308 -13.67 -1.07 4.57
CA ASN A 308 -14.53 0.09 4.90
C ASN A 308 -13.81 1.44 4.79
N ARG A 309 -12.83 1.54 3.89
CA ARG A 309 -12.09 2.77 3.58
C ARG A 309 -12.02 2.98 2.07
N LEU A 310 -11.92 4.24 1.66
CA LEU A 310 -11.44 4.69 0.37
C LEU A 310 -9.91 4.60 0.35
N TRP A 311 -9.35 4.24 -0.81
CA TRP A 311 -7.91 4.13 -1.01
C TRP A 311 -7.48 4.87 -2.28
N VAL A 312 -6.32 5.50 -2.25
CA VAL A 312 -5.62 6.09 -3.40
C VAL A 312 -4.23 5.46 -3.47
N LEU A 313 -3.89 4.89 -4.62
CA LEU A 313 -2.65 4.17 -4.84
C LEU A 313 -1.85 4.77 -5.99
N GLY A 314 -0.55 4.99 -5.73
CA GLY A 314 0.43 5.36 -6.76
C GLY A 314 0.04 6.59 -7.56
N GLY A 315 0.40 6.57 -8.84
CA GLY A 315 0.15 7.65 -9.79
C GLY A 315 1.40 8.44 -10.12
N PHE A 316 1.21 9.52 -10.86
CA PHE A 316 2.27 10.30 -11.46
C PHE A 316 2.09 11.80 -11.22
N ARG A 317 3.22 12.49 -11.08
CA ARG A 317 3.30 13.94 -10.98
C ARG A 317 4.31 14.45 -11.99
N SER A 318 3.95 15.48 -12.74
CA SER A 318 4.85 16.13 -13.70
C SER A 318 5.66 17.28 -13.09
N GLU A 319 5.13 17.95 -12.06
CA GLU A 319 5.72 19.16 -11.43
C GLU A 319 5.52 19.15 -9.91
N PRO A 320 6.50 19.56 -9.09
CA PRO A 320 7.80 20.12 -9.47
C PRO A 320 8.82 19.07 -9.94
N THR A 321 8.48 17.78 -9.79
CA THR A 321 9.33 16.67 -10.17
C THR A 321 8.54 15.70 -11.03
N TRP A 322 9.18 15.20 -12.10
CA TRP A 322 8.67 14.14 -12.96
C TRP A 322 8.84 12.80 -12.26
N ASN A 323 7.86 12.39 -11.47
CA ASN A 323 7.99 11.22 -10.61
C ASN A 323 6.70 10.41 -10.51
N ASN A 324 6.86 9.10 -10.40
CA ASN A 324 5.82 8.19 -9.95
C ASN A 324 5.75 8.15 -8.42
N PHE A 325 4.61 7.71 -7.90
CA PHE A 325 4.44 7.47 -6.50
C PHE A 325 4.32 5.98 -6.20
N ASP A 326 4.84 5.59 -5.04
CA ASP A 326 4.57 4.32 -4.36
C ASP A 326 3.71 4.49 -3.11
N ASP A 327 3.34 5.72 -2.74
CA ASP A 327 2.55 5.96 -1.55
C ASP A 327 1.09 5.48 -1.70
N VAL A 328 0.52 5.10 -0.56
CA VAL A 328 -0.84 4.59 -0.43
C VAL A 328 -1.54 5.40 0.65
N TRP A 329 -2.68 5.99 0.32
CA TRP A 329 -3.48 6.80 1.21
C TRP A 329 -4.85 6.18 1.42
N TYR A 330 -5.40 6.29 2.62
CA TYR A 330 -6.74 5.80 2.93
C TYR A 330 -7.52 6.75 3.84
N SER A 331 -8.84 6.63 3.77
CA SER A 331 -9.78 7.36 4.62
C SER A 331 -11.11 6.61 4.73
N ALA A 332 -11.74 6.65 5.90
CA ALA A 332 -13.07 6.09 6.09
C ALA A 332 -14.21 7.07 5.71
N ASP A 333 -13.93 8.37 5.68
CA ASP A 333 -14.92 9.44 5.53
C ASP A 333 -14.65 10.38 4.35
N GLY A 334 -13.52 10.20 3.65
CA GLY A 334 -13.08 11.05 2.55
C GLY A 334 -12.59 12.44 3.00
N GLU A 335 -12.52 12.73 4.30
CA GLU A 335 -12.05 13.99 4.87
C GLU A 335 -10.73 13.81 5.63
N ASN A 336 -10.69 12.81 6.52
CA ASN A 336 -9.54 12.48 7.34
C ASN A 336 -8.72 11.38 6.67
N TRP A 337 -7.58 11.76 6.11
CA TRP A 337 -6.74 10.86 5.33
C TRP A 337 -5.42 10.55 5.99
N HIS A 338 -5.00 9.30 5.83
CA HIS A 338 -3.77 8.77 6.40
C HIS A 338 -2.97 8.05 5.33
N GLN A 339 -1.67 8.29 5.30
CA GLN A 339 -0.76 7.46 4.52
C GLN A 339 -0.57 6.13 5.25
N LEU A 340 -0.71 5.01 4.54
CA LEU A 340 -0.27 3.71 5.03
C LEU A 340 1.24 3.62 4.82
N LEU A 341 2.00 3.61 5.92
CA LEU A 341 3.42 3.35 5.89
C LEU A 341 3.65 1.84 6.00
N THR A 342 4.37 1.28 5.02
CA THR A 342 4.70 -0.14 4.95
C THR A 342 6.22 -0.31 4.88
N GLU A 343 6.71 -1.49 5.25
CA GLU A 343 8.14 -1.80 5.16
C GLU A 343 8.52 -2.18 3.73
N HIS A 344 7.56 -2.73 2.99
CA HIS A 344 7.68 -3.12 1.60
C HIS A 344 6.53 -2.57 0.79
N ILE A 345 6.85 -2.24 -0.45
CA ILE A 345 5.89 -1.78 -1.42
C ILE A 345 6.46 -2.02 -2.81
N TRP A 346 5.58 -2.13 -3.79
CA TRP A 346 5.92 -2.16 -5.20
C TRP A 346 6.65 -0.88 -5.61
N SER A 347 7.47 -0.95 -6.67
CA SER A 347 8.23 0.21 -7.15
C SER A 347 7.31 1.36 -7.60
N PRO A 348 7.67 2.65 -7.37
CA PRO A 348 6.84 3.79 -7.77
C PRO A 348 6.33 3.69 -9.21
N ARG A 349 4.99 3.72 -9.38
CA ARG A 349 4.33 3.52 -10.69
C ARG A 349 2.97 4.22 -10.78
N HIS A 350 2.47 4.37 -12.00
CA HIS A 350 1.13 4.87 -12.31
C HIS A 350 0.34 3.89 -13.18
N GLU A 351 -0.99 4.10 -13.29
CA GLU A 351 -1.92 3.24 -14.05
C GLU A 351 -1.72 1.73 -13.76
N LEU A 352 -1.55 1.43 -12.47
CA LEU A 352 -1.55 0.07 -11.95
C LEU A 352 -2.99 -0.46 -11.90
N SER A 353 -3.17 -1.78 -12.00
CA SER A 353 -4.47 -2.41 -11.79
C SER A 353 -4.65 -2.72 -10.31
N ALA A 354 -5.69 -2.18 -9.68
CA ALA A 354 -6.02 -2.40 -8.28
C ALA A 354 -7.28 -3.27 -8.13
N TYR A 355 -7.21 -4.32 -7.31
CA TYR A 355 -8.32 -5.24 -7.08
C TYR A 355 -8.64 -5.39 -5.60
N VAL A 356 -9.91 -5.60 -5.29
CA VAL A 356 -10.34 -6.06 -3.96
C VAL A 356 -10.98 -7.43 -4.13
N HIS A 357 -10.25 -8.47 -3.75
CA HIS A 357 -10.60 -9.85 -4.01
C HIS A 357 -10.08 -10.76 -2.89
N ASP A 358 -10.86 -11.77 -2.53
CA ASP A 358 -10.57 -12.70 -1.43
C ASP A 358 -10.15 -12.00 -0.11
N GLY A 359 -10.85 -10.91 0.22
CA GLY A 359 -10.58 -10.13 1.45
C GLY A 359 -9.25 -9.39 1.47
N ARG A 360 -8.54 -9.30 0.33
CA ARG A 360 -7.25 -8.61 0.19
C ARG A 360 -7.34 -7.49 -0.83
N LEU A 361 -6.43 -6.53 -0.71
CA LEU A 361 -6.16 -5.52 -1.74
C LEU A 361 -4.98 -6.00 -2.58
N TRP A 362 -5.14 -6.03 -3.90
CA TRP A 362 -4.12 -6.47 -4.84
C TRP A 362 -3.70 -5.34 -5.76
N VAL A 363 -2.44 -5.35 -6.18
CA VAL A 363 -1.86 -4.46 -7.19
C VAL A 363 -1.15 -5.33 -8.22
N ALA A 364 -1.41 -5.07 -9.50
CA ALA A 364 -0.71 -5.72 -10.60
C ALA A 364 -0.32 -4.70 -11.66
N ALA A 365 0.79 -4.98 -12.36
CA ALA A 365 1.26 -4.21 -13.51
C ALA A 365 1.54 -2.72 -13.21
N GLY A 366 1.48 -1.88 -14.24
CA GLY A 366 1.61 -0.43 -14.15
C GLY A 366 2.92 0.11 -14.74
N ASN A 367 2.91 1.41 -14.97
CA ASN A 367 4.03 2.13 -15.54
C ASN A 367 5.05 2.52 -14.47
N ALA A 368 6.06 1.67 -14.33
CA ALA A 368 7.42 2.13 -14.08
C ALA A 368 8.19 2.04 -15.41
N TRP A 369 9.41 2.59 -15.50
CA TRP A 369 10.30 2.28 -16.62
C TRP A 369 11.45 1.38 -16.15
N PRO A 370 11.52 0.11 -16.59
CA PRO A 370 10.61 -0.58 -17.51
C PRO A 370 9.22 -0.88 -16.92
N LEU A 371 8.22 -1.11 -17.81
CA LEU A 371 6.85 -1.53 -17.46
C LEU A 371 6.88 -2.79 -16.58
N GLN A 372 5.83 -2.99 -15.78
CA GLN A 372 5.80 -4.01 -14.73
C GLN A 372 4.76 -5.11 -14.99
N ASN A 373 5.05 -6.33 -14.52
CA ASN A 373 4.10 -7.46 -14.48
C ASN A 373 4.18 -8.30 -13.19
N ASP A 374 4.69 -7.71 -12.13
CA ASP A 374 4.60 -8.26 -10.78
C ASP A 374 3.18 -8.10 -10.22
N VAL A 375 2.89 -8.91 -9.19
CA VAL A 375 1.62 -8.87 -8.45
C VAL A 375 1.92 -8.81 -6.95
N TRP A 376 1.22 -7.93 -6.27
CA TRP A 376 1.36 -7.66 -4.83
C TRP A 376 0.00 -7.76 -4.14
N SER A 377 0.00 -8.16 -2.87
CA SER A 377 -1.20 -8.19 -2.03
C SER A 377 -0.97 -7.54 -0.66
N LEU A 378 -2.05 -6.98 -0.11
CA LEU A 378 -2.12 -6.41 1.23
C LEU A 378 -3.32 -7.02 1.98
N ASP A 379 -3.03 -7.66 3.11
CA ASP A 379 -4.01 -8.29 4.00
C ASP A 379 -4.14 -7.49 5.29
N ILE A 380 -5.35 -7.00 5.54
CA ILE A 380 -5.70 -6.27 6.76
C ILE A 380 -6.93 -6.95 7.35
N ARG A 381 -6.73 -7.69 8.45
CA ARG A 381 -7.77 -8.57 9.01
C ARG A 381 -8.78 -7.87 9.92
N GLY A 382 -8.52 -6.61 10.25
CA GLY A 382 -9.32 -5.80 11.17
C GLY A 382 -8.44 -4.84 11.95
N LEU A 383 -8.93 -4.43 13.12
CA LEU A 383 -8.24 -3.52 14.02
C LEU A 383 -6.82 -4.01 14.29
N THR A 384 -5.84 -3.18 13.97
CA THR A 384 -4.42 -3.46 14.18
C THR A 384 -3.65 -2.19 14.48
N PHE A 385 -2.56 -2.30 15.23
CA PHE A 385 -1.62 -1.20 15.38
C PHE A 385 -0.90 -0.94 14.06
N VAL A 386 -0.65 0.35 13.79
CA VAL A 386 0.04 0.84 12.58
C VAL A 386 1.23 1.73 12.93
N THR A 387 1.63 1.74 14.21
CA THR A 387 2.80 2.44 14.73
C THR A 387 3.72 1.47 15.45
N GLN A 388 5.01 1.77 15.43
CA GLN A 388 6.05 0.99 16.11
C GLN A 388 6.28 1.56 17.53
N PRO A 389 6.31 0.73 18.58
CA PRO A 389 6.64 1.20 19.92
C PRO A 389 8.11 1.59 20.01
N VAL A 390 8.41 2.57 20.87
CA VAL A 390 9.78 2.80 21.33
C VAL A 390 10.11 1.67 22.32
N VAL A 391 11.04 0.79 21.93
CA VAL A 391 11.42 -0.42 22.70
C VAL A 391 12.65 -0.23 23.58
N GLU A 392 13.34 0.91 23.47
CA GLU A 392 14.49 1.24 24.31
C GLU A 392 14.47 2.73 24.64
N GLU A 393 14.74 3.07 25.91
CA GLU A 393 14.85 4.45 26.38
C GLU A 393 15.81 4.53 27.57
N PHE A 394 16.39 5.71 27.82
CA PHE A 394 17.21 5.92 29.01
C PHE A 394 16.38 5.97 30.29
N ALA A 395 16.91 5.39 31.36
CA ALA A 395 16.43 5.65 32.71
C ALA A 395 16.43 7.16 32.96
N THR A 396 15.43 7.68 33.68
CA THR A 396 15.20 9.11 33.96
C THR A 396 14.82 9.99 32.76
N ALA A 397 14.92 9.51 31.52
CA ALA A 397 14.41 10.21 30.34
C ALA A 397 12.89 10.07 30.24
N ARG A 398 12.22 11.08 29.69
CA ARG A 398 10.77 11.00 29.49
C ARG A 398 10.47 10.06 28.32
N TYR A 399 9.90 8.91 28.61
CA TYR A 399 9.35 8.00 27.62
C TYR A 399 8.12 8.62 26.96
N THR A 400 8.05 8.52 25.63
CA THR A 400 6.86 8.88 24.85
C THR A 400 6.70 7.93 23.67
N TYR A 401 5.50 7.38 23.53
CA TYR A 401 5.09 6.60 22.38
C TYR A 401 3.64 6.95 22.04
N ARG A 402 3.41 7.41 20.81
CA ARG A 402 2.05 7.69 20.32
C ARG A 402 1.54 6.47 19.56
N ALA A 403 0.87 5.58 20.28
CA ALA A 403 0.26 4.41 19.68
C ALA A 403 -0.91 4.83 18.78
N ARG A 404 -0.99 4.21 17.60
CA ARG A 404 -2.14 4.33 16.70
C ARG A 404 -2.52 2.94 16.20
N ALA A 405 -3.79 2.62 16.35
CA ALA A 405 -4.43 1.50 15.67
C ALA A 405 -5.48 2.03 14.70
N ASP A 406 -5.82 1.23 13.70
CA ASP A 406 -6.82 1.53 12.68
C ASP A 406 -7.38 0.22 12.10
N PHE A 407 -8.23 0.33 11.08
CA PHE A 407 -8.86 -0.77 10.35
C PHE A 407 -9.91 -1.55 11.15
N ASN A 408 -10.41 -0.96 12.24
CA ASN A 408 -11.66 -1.43 12.85
C ASN A 408 -12.81 -1.36 11.85
N ARG A 409 -13.70 -2.35 11.92
CA ARG A 409 -14.83 -2.49 11.01
C ARG A 409 -15.85 -1.37 11.17
N SER A 410 -16.03 -0.86 12.38
CA SER A 410 -17.00 0.20 12.66
C SER A 410 -16.60 1.56 12.09
N CYS A 411 -15.32 1.74 11.73
CA CYS A 411 -14.72 3.04 11.40
C CYS A 411 -14.93 4.12 12.49
N GLY A 412 -15.34 3.70 13.69
CA GLY A 412 -15.55 4.58 14.83
C GLY A 412 -14.25 4.90 15.57
N PRO A 413 -14.30 5.80 16.54
CA PRO A 413 -13.16 6.15 17.37
C PRO A 413 -12.53 4.93 18.06
N ILE A 414 -11.21 4.95 18.19
CA ILE A 414 -10.44 3.91 18.87
C ILE A 414 -9.95 4.47 20.21
N ARG A 415 -10.14 3.70 21.27
CA ARG A 415 -9.66 3.99 22.62
C ARG A 415 -8.52 3.07 23.01
N TYR A 416 -7.63 3.59 23.86
CA TYR A 416 -6.42 2.90 24.29
C TYR A 416 -6.41 2.68 25.81
N ARG A 417 -5.81 1.58 26.25
CA ARG A 417 -5.53 1.35 27.68
C ARG A 417 -4.26 0.53 27.88
N LEU A 418 -3.59 0.76 29.01
CA LEU A 418 -2.46 -0.02 29.47
C LEU A 418 -3.01 -1.24 30.21
N ILE A 419 -2.81 -2.43 29.64
CA ILE A 419 -3.23 -3.70 30.25
C ILE A 419 -2.18 -4.19 31.24
N GLU A 420 -0.92 -4.10 30.83
CA GLU A 420 0.26 -4.47 31.62
C GLU A 420 1.35 -3.45 31.34
N GLY A 421 2.04 -3.02 32.38
CA GLY A 421 3.13 -2.06 32.28
C GLY A 421 3.62 -1.65 33.66
N PRO A 422 4.76 -0.93 33.73
CA PRO A 422 5.29 -0.46 34.99
C PRO A 422 4.46 0.71 35.53
N ASP A 423 4.41 0.87 36.86
CA ASP A 423 3.56 1.86 37.55
C ASP A 423 3.79 3.33 37.13
N TRP A 424 4.98 3.63 36.58
CA TRP A 424 5.33 4.97 36.13
C TRP A 424 4.83 5.27 34.70
N LEU A 425 4.35 4.27 33.96
CA LEU A 425 3.84 4.41 32.60
C LEU A 425 2.32 4.56 32.63
N SER A 426 1.82 5.56 31.88
CA SER A 426 0.39 5.78 31.69
C SER A 426 0.07 5.96 30.21
N VAL A 427 -1.18 5.71 29.81
CA VAL A 427 -1.64 5.95 28.44
C VAL A 427 -2.87 6.84 28.45
N ASN A 428 -2.87 7.85 27.57
CA ASN A 428 -4.07 8.62 27.30
C ASN A 428 -5.04 7.80 26.44
N ALA A 429 -6.25 7.59 26.93
CA ALA A 429 -7.22 6.71 26.31
C ALA A 429 -7.76 7.21 24.95
N GLU A 430 -7.67 8.50 24.66
CA GLU A 430 -8.16 9.10 23.41
C GLU A 430 -7.05 9.26 22.38
N THR A 431 -5.86 9.68 22.81
CA THR A 431 -4.75 9.99 21.89
C THR A 431 -3.80 8.82 21.65
N GLY A 432 -3.90 7.75 22.45
CA GLY A 432 -2.98 6.62 22.44
C GLY A 432 -1.56 6.97 22.92
N THR A 433 -1.36 8.15 23.51
CA THR A 433 -0.04 8.58 23.97
C THR A 433 0.32 7.88 25.28
N ALA A 434 1.24 6.92 25.20
CA ALA A 434 1.90 6.30 26.34
C ALA A 434 3.10 7.16 26.78
N THR A 435 3.14 7.57 28.04
CA THR A 435 4.20 8.43 28.58
C THR A 435 4.48 8.16 30.04
N GLY A 436 5.72 8.41 30.46
CA GLY A 436 6.17 8.28 31.84
C GLY A 436 7.68 8.51 31.96
N THR A 437 8.20 8.45 33.18
CA THR A 437 9.64 8.56 33.44
C THR A 437 10.11 7.35 34.24
N PRO A 438 10.91 6.44 33.65
CA PRO A 438 11.45 5.28 34.32
C PRO A 438 12.44 5.71 35.41
N PRO A 439 12.31 5.24 36.66
CA PRO A 439 13.17 5.70 37.75
C PRO A 439 14.56 5.03 37.75
N VAL A 440 14.66 3.81 37.24
CA VAL A 440 15.88 3.00 37.23
C VAL A 440 16.01 2.22 35.92
N PRO A 441 17.23 1.81 35.53
CA PRO A 441 17.44 0.86 34.44
C PRO A 441 16.78 -0.49 34.73
N GLY A 442 16.46 -1.23 33.68
CA GLY A 442 15.79 -2.52 33.77
C GLY A 442 15.04 -2.86 32.49
N GLU A 443 14.12 -3.80 32.60
CA GLU A 443 13.24 -4.20 31.52
C GLU A 443 11.81 -4.24 32.03
N ALA A 444 10.87 -3.76 31.22
CA ALA A 444 9.45 -3.81 31.54
C ALA A 444 8.68 -4.37 30.36
N ARG A 445 7.79 -5.33 30.62
CA ARG A 445 6.82 -5.78 29.64
C ARG A 445 5.67 -4.77 29.58
N VAL A 446 5.28 -4.38 28.37
CA VAL A 446 4.17 -3.47 28.12
C VAL A 446 3.15 -4.13 27.21
N ILE A 447 1.88 -4.08 27.59
CA ILE A 447 0.74 -4.52 26.78
C ILE A 447 -0.23 -3.35 26.66
N LEU A 448 -0.34 -2.81 25.45
CA LEU A 448 -1.37 -1.82 25.09
C LEU A 448 -2.54 -2.53 24.40
N GLU A 449 -3.76 -2.18 24.78
CA GLU A 449 -4.96 -2.53 24.04
C GLU A 449 -5.48 -1.31 23.28
N ALA A 450 -5.81 -1.51 22.01
CA ALA A 450 -6.68 -0.63 21.23
C ALA A 450 -8.06 -1.30 21.10
N ARG A 451 -9.13 -0.52 21.25
CA ARG A 451 -10.51 -1.00 21.25
C ARG A 451 -11.42 0.00 20.57
N ASP A 452 -12.40 -0.47 19.81
CA ASP A 452 -13.52 0.36 19.36
C ASP A 452 -14.79 0.16 20.22
N ASP A 453 -15.78 1.03 20.03
CA ASP A 453 -17.07 0.95 20.76
C ASP A 453 -17.92 -0.26 20.31
N ALA A 454 -17.59 -0.89 19.17
CA ALA A 454 -18.22 -2.12 18.69
C ALA A 454 -17.64 -3.39 19.34
N GLY A 455 -16.58 -3.25 20.14
CA GLY A 455 -15.94 -4.34 20.88
C GLY A 455 -14.81 -5.05 20.14
N GLU A 456 -14.41 -4.57 18.96
CA GLU A 456 -13.20 -5.04 18.28
C GLU A 456 -11.96 -4.56 19.07
N THR A 457 -10.97 -5.44 19.22
CA THR A 457 -9.75 -5.15 20.00
C THR A 457 -8.49 -5.62 19.30
N ALA A 458 -7.40 -4.87 19.48
CA ALA A 458 -6.04 -5.28 19.12
C ALA A 458 -5.11 -5.11 20.31
N LEU A 459 -4.08 -5.96 20.40
CA LEU A 459 -3.04 -5.87 21.42
C LEU A 459 -1.69 -5.59 20.77
N GLN A 460 -0.91 -4.71 21.39
CA GLN A 460 0.51 -4.53 21.08
C GLN A 460 1.31 -4.84 22.34
N THR A 461 2.06 -5.95 22.30
CA THR A 461 2.93 -6.39 23.38
C THR A 461 4.38 -6.15 22.99
N TYR A 462 5.17 -5.51 23.85
CA TYR A 462 6.59 -5.26 23.63
C TYR A 462 7.37 -5.24 24.94
N ALA A 463 8.67 -5.53 24.85
CA ALA A 463 9.61 -5.30 25.94
C ALA A 463 10.20 -3.88 25.80
N LEU A 464 10.11 -3.10 26.87
CA LEU A 464 10.74 -1.79 27.00
C LEU A 464 12.03 -1.94 27.80
N HIS A 465 13.16 -1.71 27.15
CA HIS A 465 14.48 -1.78 27.76
C HIS A 465 14.92 -0.39 28.24
N LEU A 466 15.12 -0.26 29.53
CA LEU A 466 15.52 0.97 30.21
C LEU A 466 17.02 0.93 30.46
N ILE A 467 17.78 1.72 29.72
CA ILE A 467 19.24 1.69 29.79
C ILE A 467 19.79 2.79 30.72
N PRO A 468 20.94 2.58 31.40
CA PRO A 468 21.55 3.61 32.23
C PRO A 468 21.89 4.87 31.43
N VAL A 469 21.76 6.04 32.06
CA VAL A 469 22.37 7.27 31.53
C VAL A 469 23.88 7.14 31.75
N SER A 470 24.63 7.08 30.65
CA SER A 470 26.10 6.95 30.65
C SER A 470 26.80 8.24 31.05
#